data_AF-A0A1L3Z773-F1
#
_entry.id   AF-A0A1L3Z773-F1
#
_cell.length_a   1.000
_cell.length_b   1.000
_cell.length_c   1.000
_cell.angle_alpha   90.00
_cell.angle_beta   90.00
_cell.angle_gamma   90.00
#
_symmetry.space_group_name_H-M   'P 1'
#
loop_
_entity.id
_entity.type
_entity.pdbx_description
1 polymer ?
#
loop_
_entity_poly.entity_id
_entity_poly.type
_entity_poly.pdbx_seq_one_letter_code
_entity_poly.pdbx_strand_id
1 'polypeptide(L)' 'MNGLASSLAEIEALKGLTGMTACDIVVCPPFTPIERTESSGVVISAQDCLNSRQPVELQ' A
#
# COMPACT_ATOMS: atom_id res chain seq x y z
N MET A 1 14.05 -6.52 2.76
CA MET A 1 12.66 -6.47 2.24
C MET A 1 12.04 -7.83 2.45
N ASN A 2 10.95 -7.88 3.19
CA ASN A 2 10.23 -9.13 3.45
C ASN A 2 9.60 -9.59 2.12
N GLY A 3 9.52 -10.89 1.86
CA GLY A 3 8.93 -11.38 0.60
C GLY A 3 7.46 -10.99 0.46
N LEU A 4 6.91 -11.04 -0.76
CA LEU A 4 5.53 -10.63 -1.08
C LEU A 4 4.48 -11.13 -0.08
N ALA A 5 4.55 -12.41 0.29
CA ALA A 5 3.62 -13.03 1.23
C ALA A 5 3.66 -12.37 2.63
N SER A 6 4.86 -12.00 3.09
CA SER A 6 5.03 -11.32 4.38
C SER A 6 4.46 -9.91 4.35
N SER A 7 4.70 -9.16 3.27
CA SER A 7 4.13 -7.81 3.12
C SER A 7 2.60 -7.84 3.05
N LEU A 8 2.01 -8.84 2.39
CA LEU A 8 0.55 -9.01 2.37
C LEU A 8 -0.01 -9.36 3.75
N ALA A 9 0.67 -10.24 4.50
CA ALA A 9 0.26 -10.60 5.86
C ALA A 9 0.30 -9.40 6.83
N GLU A 10 1.31 -8.54 6.70
CA GLU A 10 1.42 -7.30 7.47
C GLU A 10 0.26 -6.34 7.18
N ILE A 11 -0.10 -6.15 5.91
CA ILE A 11 -1.23 -5.29 5.52
C ILE A 11 -2.55 -5.86 6.01
N GLU A 12 -2.71 -7.19 5.95
CA GLU A 12 -3.90 -7.85 6.47
C GLU A 12 -4.06 -7.68 7.99
N ALA A 13 -2.97 -7.73 8.75
CA ALA A 13 -3.00 -7.46 10.19
C ALA A 13 -3.44 -6.01 10.51
N LEU A 14 -3.17 -5.05 9.62
CA LEU A 14 -3.57 -3.65 9.78
C LEU A 14 -5.07 -3.41 9.51
N LYS A 15 -5.77 -4.32 8.82
CA LYS A 15 -7.22 -4.24 8.62
C LYS A 15 -7.98 -4.19 9.95
N GLY A 16 -7.51 -4.93 10.95
CA GLY A 16 -8.12 -4.94 12.28
C GLY A 16 -7.89 -3.66 13.09
N LEU A 17 -6.98 -2.78 12.66
CA LEU A 17 -6.64 -1.55 13.36
C LEU A 17 -7.22 -0.31 12.68
N THR A 18 -7.42 -0.37 11.37
CA THR A 18 -8.03 0.72 10.59
C THR A 18 -9.49 0.92 11.02
N GLY A 19 -9.82 2.13 11.50
CA GLY A 19 -11.14 2.47 12.06
C GLY A 19 -11.27 2.38 13.58
N MET A 20 -10.28 1.80 14.29
CA MET A 20 -10.25 1.80 15.77
C MET A 20 -9.49 3.00 16.37
N THR A 21 -8.75 3.70 15.52
CA THR A 21 -7.91 4.84 15.87
C THR A 21 -8.61 6.16 15.54
N ALA A 22 -8.40 7.18 16.37
CA ALA A 22 -8.87 8.55 16.11
C ALA A 22 -8.11 9.26 14.97
N CYS A 23 -7.04 8.64 14.46
CA CYS A 23 -6.18 9.15 13.40
C CYS A 23 -6.23 8.25 12.17
N ASP A 24 -6.05 8.86 11.00
CA ASP A 24 -5.89 8.16 9.74
C ASP A 24 -4.56 7.39 9.70
N ILE A 25 -4.62 6.15 9.19
CA ILE A 25 -3.43 5.32 8.95
C ILE A 25 -3.32 5.08 7.45
N VAL A 26 -2.15 5.41 6.89
CA VAL A 26 -1.80 5.14 5.49
C VAL A 26 -0.59 4.23 5.47
N VAL A 27 -0.64 3.19 4.63
CA VAL A 27 0.46 2.23 4.44
C VAL A 27 1.10 2.47 3.08
N CYS A 28 2.43 2.55 3.05
CA CYS A 28 3.22 2.68 1.82
C CYS A 28 4.03 1.40 1.57
N PRO A 29 3.42 0.31 1.06
CA PRO A 29 4.12 -0.94 0.85
C PRO A 29 5.07 -0.85 -0.36
N PRO A 30 5.93 -1.87 -0.57
CA PRO A 30 6.62 -2.03 -1.85
C PRO A 30 5.63 -2.01 -3.02
N PHE A 31 6.10 -1.64 -4.22
CA PHE A 31 5.21 -1.51 -5.39
C PHE A 31 4.54 -2.81 -5.82
N THR A 32 5.24 -3.95 -5.75
CA THR A 32 4.76 -5.25 -6.20
C THR A 32 3.41 -5.68 -5.58
N PRO A 33 3.16 -5.47 -4.28
CA PRO A 33 1.85 -5.76 -3.68
C PRO A 33 0.74 -4.73 -3.92
N ILE A 34 0.99 -3.52 -4.45
CA ILE A 34 -0.01 -2.43 -4.49
C ILE A 34 -1.34 -2.88 -5.12
N GLU A 35 -1.29 -3.46 -6.32
CA GLU A 35 -2.48 -3.94 -7.04
C GLU A 35 -3.26 -5.02 -6.25
N ARG A 36 -2.57 -5.82 -5.42
CA ARG A 36 -3.19 -6.86 -4.61
C ARG A 36 -3.75 -6.36 -3.28
N THR A 37 -3.51 -5.09 -2.94
CA THR A 37 -3.90 -4.47 -1.68
C THR A 37 -5.11 -3.55 -1.80
N GLU A 38 -5.57 -3.30 -3.03
CA GLU A 38 -6.75 -2.47 -3.34
C GLU A 38 -8.03 -2.95 -2.62
N SER A 39 -8.18 -4.28 -2.43
CA SER A 39 -9.34 -4.86 -1.74
C SER A 39 -9.17 -4.99 -0.22
N SER A 40 -8.06 -4.50 0.34
CA SER A 40 -7.74 -4.70 1.75
C SER A 40 -8.59 -3.86 2.70
N GLY A 41 -9.17 -2.75 2.23
CA GLY A 41 -9.85 -1.76 3.08
C GLY A 41 -8.89 -0.86 3.87
N VAL A 42 -7.57 -1.08 3.74
CA VAL A 42 -6.53 -0.20 4.28
C VAL A 42 -6.21 0.87 3.24
N VAL A 43 -6.00 2.11 3.68
CA VAL A 43 -5.56 3.19 2.78
C VAL A 43 -4.11 2.95 2.36
N ILE A 44 -3.88 2.77 1.07
CA ILE A 44 -2.56 2.51 0.49
C ILE A 44 -2.06 3.74 -0.26
N SER A 45 -0.77 4.07 -0.07
CA SER A 45 -0.04 5.07 -0.86
C SER A 45 1.19 4.45 -1.51
N ALA A 46 1.72 5.09 -2.54
CA ALA A 46 2.99 4.71 -3.12
C ALA A 46 4.15 5.05 -2.16
N GLN A 47 5.17 4.18 -2.12
CA GLN A 47 6.39 4.41 -1.34
C GLN A 47 7.34 5.41 -2.02
N ASP A 48 7.33 5.45 -3.35
CA ASP A 48 8.15 6.34 -4.17
C ASP A 48 7.34 6.73 -5.42
N CYS A 49 7.69 7.81 -6.09
CA CYS A 49 7.08 8.19 -7.36
C CYS A 49 8.08 8.90 -8.25
N LEU A 50 7.94 8.74 -9.56
CA LEU A 50 8.71 9.54 -10.51
C LEU A 50 8.30 11.01 -10.36
N ASN A 51 9.30 11.89 -10.19
CA ASN A 51 9.09 13.33 -10.16
C ASN A 51 8.98 13.90 -11.58
N SER A 52 8.09 13.32 -12.39
CA SER A 52 7.75 13.80 -13.73
C SER A 52 6.29 14.25 -13.74
N ARG A 53 6.04 15.50 -14.11
CA ARG A 53 4.67 15.99 -14.38
C ARG A 53 4.11 15.49 -15.73
N GLN A 54 4.85 14.63 -16.42
CA GLN A 54 4.47 14.06 -17.71
C GLN A 54 3.87 12.67 -17.47
N PRO A 55 2.75 12.33 -18.13
CA PRO A 55 2.22 10.98 -18.09
C PRO A 55 3.28 9.99 -18.58
N VAL A 56 3.53 8.93 -17.82
CA VAL A 56 4.39 7.82 -18.26
C VAL A 56 3.53 6.92 -19.14
N GLU A 57 3.90 6.77 -20.41
CA GLU A 57 3.33 5.72 -21.26
C GLU A 57 3.81 4.36 -20.74
N LEU A 58 2.91 3.61 -20.11
CA LEU A 58 3.14 2.23 -19.73
C LEU A 58 3.00 1.36 -21.00
N GLN A 59 4.13 0.87 -21.53
CA GLN A 59 4.16 -0.11 -22.62
C GLN A 59 3.87 -1.52 -22.11
#